data_AF-A0A3M3Y9G5-F1
#
_entry.id   AF-A0A3M3Y9G5-F1
#
_cell.length_a   1.000
_cell.length_b   1.000
_cell.length_c   1.000
_cell.angle_alpha   90.00
_cell.angle_beta   90.00
_cell.angle_gamma   90.00
#
_symmetry.space_group_name_H-M   'P 1'
#
loop_
_entity.id
_entity.type
_entity.pdbx_description
1 polymer ?
#
loop_
_entity_poly.entity_id
_entity_poly.type
_entity_poly.pdbx_seq_one_letter_code
_entity_poly.pdbx_strand_id
1 'polypeptide(L)' 'DTGLTLAAAARSLGISDQTLFNWVKAHRQGRLTGADIKPVTPEQMEISRLRAELARVKMERDILEKATAYFAKASS' A
#
# COMPACT_ATOMS: atom_id res chain seq x y z
N ASP A 1 -16.88 5.62 -4.84
CA ASP A 1 -17.45 6.10 -3.57
C ASP A 1 -17.72 4.94 -2.63
N THR A 2 -17.02 4.91 -1.49
CA THR A 2 -17.17 3.86 -0.46
C THR A 2 -18.45 3.96 0.37
N GLY A 3 -19.34 4.93 0.08
CA GLY A 3 -20.64 5.10 0.76
C GLY A 3 -20.55 5.49 2.24
N LEU A 4 -19.35 5.72 2.77
CA LEU A 4 -19.14 6.03 4.18
C LEU A 4 -19.56 7.46 4.51
N THR A 5 -20.18 7.63 5.69
CA THR A 5 -20.40 8.97 6.25
C THR A 5 -19.05 9.60 6.63
N LEU A 6 -18.99 10.94 6.66
CA LEU A 6 -17.77 11.66 7.03
C LEU A 6 -17.24 11.24 8.41
N ALA A 7 -18.13 11.03 9.38
CA ALA A 7 -17.77 10.56 10.72
C ALA A 7 -17.21 9.13 10.71
N ALA A 8 -17.78 8.24 9.90
CA ALA A 8 -17.26 6.87 9.78
C ALA A 8 -15.85 6.86 9.16
N ALA A 9 -15.65 7.68 8.12
CA ALA A 9 -14.34 7.84 7.50
C ALA A 9 -13.31 8.47 8.46
N ALA A 10 -13.69 9.52 9.22
CA ALA A 10 -12.81 10.15 10.19
C ALA A 10 -12.36 9.18 11.29
N ARG A 11 -13.30 8.38 11.82
CA ARG A 11 -12.99 7.32 12.80
C ARG A 11 -12.03 6.27 12.24
N SER A 12 -12.21 5.82 11.00
CA SER A 12 -11.28 4.86 10.38
C SER A 12 -9.86 5.40 10.20
N LEU A 13 -9.73 6.71 10.04
CA LEU A 13 -8.45 7.40 9.89
C LEU A 13 -7.84 7.82 11.23
N GLY A 14 -8.55 7.63 12.35
CA GLY A 14 -8.09 8.07 13.68
C GLY A 14 -7.98 9.60 13.82
N ILE A 15 -8.73 10.36 13.03
CA ILE A 15 -8.74 11.83 13.06
C ILE A 15 -10.10 12.36 13.52
N SER A 16 -10.14 13.63 13.92
CA SER A 16 -11.41 14.27 14.26
C SER A 16 -12.29 14.49 13.01
N ASP A 17 -13.61 14.41 13.19
CA ASP A 17 -14.60 14.71 12.15
C ASP A 17 -14.39 16.11 11.55
N GLN A 18 -14.02 17.09 12.39
CA GLN A 18 -13.74 18.46 11.96
C GLN A 18 -12.51 18.56 11.06
N THR A 19 -11.46 17.78 11.35
CA THR A 19 -10.25 17.69 10.52
C THR A 19 -10.60 17.19 9.12
N LEU A 20 -11.35 16.09 9.04
CA LEU A 20 -11.75 15.52 7.76
C LEU A 20 -12.69 16.46 6.99
N PHE A 21 -13.63 17.10 7.69
CA PHE A 21 -14.51 18.11 7.11
C PHE A 21 -13.72 19.26 6.46
N ASN A 22 -12.71 19.78 7.17
CA ASN A 22 -11.88 20.88 6.68
C ASN A 22 -11.09 20.46 5.43
N TRP A 23 -10.56 19.25 5.40
CA TRP A 23 -9.86 18.72 4.22
C TRP A 23 -10.79 18.55 3.02
N VAL A 24 -11.99 17.98 3.22
CA VAL A 24 -13.00 17.86 2.15
C VAL A 24 -13.42 19.23 1.63
N LYS A 25 -13.63 20.20 2.52
CA LYS A 25 -13.96 21.59 2.15
C LYS A 25 -12.83 22.23 1.35
N ALA A 26 -11.58 22.11 1.80
CA ALA A 26 -10.42 22.63 1.10
C ALA A 26 -10.26 21.99 -0.29
N HIS A 27 -10.48 20.68 -0.40
CA HIS A 27 -10.42 19.96 -1.68
C HIS A 27 -11.45 20.49 -2.68
N ARG A 28 -12.72 20.63 -2.25
CA ARG A 28 -13.80 21.21 -3.08
C ARG A 28 -13.51 22.64 -3.53
N GLN A 29 -12.69 23.36 -2.75
CA GLN A 29 -12.30 24.75 -3.03
C GLN A 29 -11.00 24.85 -3.83
N GLY A 30 -10.39 23.73 -4.25
CA GLY A 30 -9.09 23.70 -4.92
C GLY A 30 -7.93 24.21 -4.05
N ARG A 31 -8.13 24.26 -2.72
CA ARG A 31 -7.20 24.81 -1.73
C ARG A 31 -6.58 23.75 -0.83
N LEU A 32 -6.88 22.48 -1.06
CA LEU A 32 -6.19 21.40 -0.37
C LEU A 32 -4.81 21.25 -1.00
N THR A 33 -3.82 21.89 -0.39
CA THR A 33 -2.42 21.59 -0.62
C THR A 33 -2.05 20.38 0.22
N GLY A 34 -1.43 19.36 -0.38
CA GLY A 34 -0.87 18.27 0.41
C GLY A 34 0.16 18.81 1.42
N ALA A 35 0.48 18.01 2.45
CA ALA A 35 1.81 18.11 3.05
C ALA A 35 2.85 18.02 1.92
N ASP A 36 4.07 18.51 2.09
CA ASP A 36 5.19 18.48 1.12
C ASP A 36 5.65 17.05 0.72
N ILE A 37 4.72 16.11 0.62
CA ILE A 37 4.83 14.82 -0.03
C ILE A 37 4.94 15.13 -1.52
N LYS A 38 6.18 15.14 -2.01
CA LYS A 38 6.46 15.09 -3.44
C LYS A 38 5.57 14.00 -4.06
N PRO A 39 4.81 14.29 -5.12
CA PRO A 39 4.04 13.27 -5.82
C PRO A 39 4.95 12.09 -6.16
N VAL A 40 4.50 10.87 -5.83
CA VAL A 40 5.25 9.67 -6.20
C VAL A 40 5.30 9.64 -7.72
N THR A 41 6.49 9.63 -8.29
CA THR A 41 6.65 9.65 -9.74
C THR A 41 6.28 8.28 -10.33
N PRO A 42 5.87 8.21 -11.61
CA PRO A 42 5.63 6.93 -12.29
C PRO A 42 6.82 5.95 -12.15
N GLU A 43 8.04 6.46 -12.18
CA GLU A 43 9.26 5.68 -12.01
C GLU A 43 9.36 5.09 -10.60
N GLN A 44 8.99 5.84 -9.56
CA GLN A 44 8.98 5.35 -8.18
C GLN A 44 7.90 4.29 -7.96
N MET A 45 6.75 4.44 -8.61
CA MET A 45 5.72 3.40 -8.61
C MET A 45 6.23 2.11 -9.27
N GLU A 46 6.88 2.23 -10.42
CA GLU A 46 7.43 1.07 -11.14
C GLU A 46 8.55 0.39 -10.34
N ILE A 47 9.45 1.16 -9.72
CA ILE A 47 10.46 0.61 -8.81
C ILE A 47 9.81 -0.17 -7.67
N SER A 48 8.72 0.36 -7.08
CA SER A 48 8.03 -0.31 -5.98
C SER A 48 7.37 -1.61 -6.44
N ARG A 49 6.73 -1.60 -7.62
CA ARG A 49 6.15 -2.79 -8.26
C ARG A 49 7.21 -3.85 -8.53
N LEU A 50 8.33 -3.48 -9.15
CA LEU A 50 9.43 -4.39 -9.47
C LEU A 50 10.06 -4.99 -8.21
N ARG A 51 10.21 -4.22 -7.13
CA ARG A 51 10.70 -4.74 -5.84
C ARG A 51 9.75 -5.76 -5.22
N ALA A 52 8.44 -5.50 -5.27
CA ALA A 52 7.43 -6.44 -4.78
C ALA A 52 7.45 -7.76 -5.57
N GLU A 53 7.53 -7.67 -6.90
CA GLU A 53 7.60 -8.84 -7.77
C GLU A 53 8.90 -9.64 -7.56
N LEU A 54 10.03 -8.96 -7.44
CA LEU A 54 11.31 -9.60 -7.15
C LEU A 54 11.28 -10.34 -5.79
N ALA A 55 10.64 -9.76 -4.77
CA ALA A 55 10.49 -10.42 -3.47
C ALA A 55 9.63 -11.69 -3.58
N ARG A 56 8.51 -11.63 -4.32
CA ARG A 56 7.63 -12.78 -4.59
C ARG A 56 8.39 -13.92 -5.27
N VAL A 57 9.07 -13.62 -6.38
CA VAL A 57 9.81 -14.63 -7.16
C VAL A 57 10.95 -15.26 -6.34
N LYS A 58 11.67 -14.47 -5.54
CA LYS A 58 12.69 -15.01 -4.64
C LYS A 58 12.11 -15.97 -3.61
N MET A 59 10.97 -15.60 -3.00
CA MET A 59 10.29 -16.46 -2.04
C MET A 59 9.83 -17.78 -2.69
N GLU A 60 9.26 -17.75 -3.89
CA GLU A 60 8.84 -18.94 -4.62
C GLU A 60 10.01 -19.87 -4.92
N ARG A 61 11.13 -19.30 -5.40
CA ARG A 61 12.38 -20.05 -5.61
C ARG A 61 12.84 -20.73 -4.32
N ASP A 62 12.88 -19.99 -3.21
CA ASP A 62 13.36 -20.51 -1.93
C ASP A 62 12.47 -21.63 -1.38
N ILE A 63 11.16 -21.55 -1.62
CA ILE A 63 10.21 -22.62 -1.27
C ILE A 63 10.50 -23.87 -2.10
N LEU A 64 10.70 -23.72 -3.42
CA LEU A 64 11.01 -24.84 -4.30
C LEU A 64 12.33 -25.51 -3.92
N GLU A 65 13.37 -24.73 -3.62
CA GLU A 65 14.67 -25.24 -3.18
C GLU A 65 14.57 -26.03 -1.86
N LYS A 66 13.78 -25.54 -0.90
CA LYS A 66 13.52 -26.27 0.35
C LYS A 66 12.75 -27.56 0.09
N ALA A 67 11.76 -27.54 -0.79
CA ALA A 67 10.97 -28.71 -1.15
C ALA A 67 11.84 -29.78 -1.83
N THR A 68 12.66 -29.41 -2.81
CA THR A 68 13.56 -30.35 -3.50
C THR A 68 14.57 -30.97 -2.53
N ALA A 69 15.16 -30.16 -1.63
CA ALA A 69 16.08 -30.66 -0.61
C ALA A 69 15.39 -31.64 0.36
N TYR A 70 14.16 -31.35 0.78
CA TYR A 70 13.38 -32.25 1.63
C TYR A 70 13.10 -33.60 0.96
N PHE A 71 12.65 -33.59 -0.30
CA PHE A 71 12.35 -34.81 -1.02
C PHE A 71 13.59 -35.65 -1.34
N ALA A 72 14.71 -35.02 -1.73
CA ALA A 72 15.97 -35.73 -1.97
C ALA A 72 16.47 -36.48 -0.72
N LYS A 73 16.32 -35.86 0.47
CA LYS A 73 16.64 -36.50 1.75
C LYS A 73 15.71 -37.65 2.09
N ALA A 74 14.43 -37.57 1.75
CA ALA A 74 13.45 -38.62 2.04
C ALA A 74 13.58 -39.85 1.12
N SER A 75 14.16 -39.69 -0.07
CA SER A 75 14.43 -40.77 -1.03
C SER A 75 15.78 -41.45 -0.86
N SER A 76 16.60 -41.02 0.12
CA SER A 76 17.89 -41.61 0.48
C SER A 76 17.76 -42.46 1.75
#